data_AF-A0ABD3P503-F1
#
_entry.id   AF-A0ABD3P503-F1
#
_cell.length_a   1.000
_cell.length_b   1.000
_cell.length_c   1.000
_cell.angle_alpha   90.00
_cell.angle_beta   90.00
_cell.angle_gamma   90.00
#
_symmetry.space_group_name_H-M   'P 1'
#
loop_
_entity.id
_entity.type
_entity.pdbx_description
1 polymer ?
#
loop_
_entity_poly.entity_id
_entity_poly.type
_entity_poly.pdbx_seq_one_letter_code
_entity_poly.pdbx_strand_id
1 'polypeptide(L)'
;MEMTRSKGWLLSEATEDEEREEYLELFTDPERGDLLFGDMCGTVAAFTMTGGVKVHLYMGGEEWDSNWGSFSTHVPGRTEDWGSWEVHWREDGCELDDIWHYLDHANLSAIFTTQHQWLDHPKVFSVPLGQQANAAKALRTMPISDRENLLLINVRGTPTRTPIVERVVSNFDGAIKNEYVEGWEDDSPDESDYLRQLTNSKFVLCPSGMGWDTYRVWEALILGAIPILEKYGRRDGLYSSYDDLPVLWVGLYDEVTPSLLEGEYPRILSKAMQYKFEKLTNQWWIDLINSYRVK
;
A
#
# COMPACT_ATOMS: atom_id res chain seq x y z
N MET A 1 5.56 -9.18 23.27
CA MET A 1 4.73 -10.33 22.87
C MET A 1 5.49 -11.00 21.76
N GLU A 2 5.90 -12.25 21.92
CA GLU A 2 6.55 -12.97 20.83
C GLU A 2 5.49 -13.26 19.75
N MET A 3 5.75 -12.77 18.55
CA MET A 3 4.91 -13.06 17.39
C MET A 3 5.42 -14.35 16.78
N THR A 4 4.74 -15.46 17.06
CA THR A 4 4.90 -16.71 16.30
C THR A 4 4.54 -16.42 14.84
N ARG A 5 5.57 -16.33 13.99
CA ARG A 5 5.40 -16.21 12.53
C ARG A 5 4.83 -17.52 12.02
N SER A 6 3.55 -17.56 11.66
CA SER A 6 2.97 -18.71 10.99
C SER A 6 3.17 -18.64 9.48
N LYS A 7 3.91 -19.59 8.91
CA LYS A 7 3.96 -19.88 7.47
C LYS A 7 2.69 -20.63 7.00
N GLY A 8 2.64 -21.01 5.72
CA GLY A 8 1.70 -22.01 5.19
C GLY A 8 1.94 -23.45 5.64
N TRP A 9 2.06 -23.72 6.96
CA TRP A 9 2.47 -25.02 7.52
C TRP A 9 1.66 -26.22 7.01
N LEU A 10 0.36 -26.03 6.76
CA LEU A 10 -0.60 -27.14 6.52
C LEU A 10 -0.38 -27.93 5.21
N LEU A 11 0.26 -27.31 4.22
CA LEU A 11 0.27 -27.79 2.83
C LEU A 11 1.66 -28.22 2.33
N SER A 12 2.76 -27.81 2.99
CA SER A 12 4.12 -28.04 2.48
C SER A 12 5.17 -28.53 3.49
N GLU A 13 5.22 -28.01 4.73
CA GLU A 13 6.41 -28.18 5.60
C GLU A 13 6.18 -28.78 7.02
N ALA A 14 4.96 -28.91 7.54
CA ALA A 14 4.74 -29.51 8.87
C ALA A 14 5.12 -31.01 8.88
N THR A 15 6.24 -31.36 9.53
CA THR A 15 6.75 -32.75 9.58
C THR A 15 6.24 -33.58 10.77
N GLU A 16 5.63 -32.93 11.78
CA GLU A 16 5.14 -33.59 13.00
C GLU A 16 3.68 -33.17 13.28
N ASP A 17 2.84 -34.12 13.74
CA ASP A 17 1.39 -33.90 13.88
C ASP A 17 1.03 -32.82 14.92
N GLU A 18 1.88 -32.60 15.93
CA GLU A 18 1.65 -31.66 17.04
C GLU A 18 1.66 -30.18 16.59
N GLU A 19 2.55 -29.82 15.65
CA GLU A 19 2.57 -28.48 15.02
C GLU A 19 1.29 -28.22 14.20
N ARG A 20 0.75 -29.28 13.57
CA ARG A 20 -0.48 -29.22 12.78
C ARG A 20 -1.70 -29.00 13.66
N GLU A 21 -1.75 -29.64 14.84
CA GLU A 21 -2.84 -29.45 15.80
C GLU A 21 -2.83 -28.03 16.38
N GLU A 22 -1.68 -27.48 16.83
CA GLU A 22 -1.63 -26.10 17.35
C GLU A 22 -2.05 -25.06 16.29
N TYR A 23 -1.66 -25.22 15.01
CA TYR A 23 -2.10 -24.29 13.97
C TYR A 23 -3.63 -24.34 13.74
N LEU A 24 -4.26 -25.52 13.87
CA LEU A 24 -5.72 -25.68 13.77
C LEU A 24 -6.48 -25.19 15.02
N GLU A 25 -5.85 -25.18 16.20
CA GLU A 25 -6.41 -24.51 17.39
C GLU A 25 -6.65 -23.02 17.16
N LEU A 26 -5.77 -22.33 16.40
CA LEU A 26 -5.94 -20.90 16.10
C LEU A 26 -7.28 -20.57 15.43
N PHE A 27 -7.85 -21.52 14.68
CA PHE A 27 -9.12 -21.40 13.94
C PHE A 27 -10.32 -22.04 14.66
N THR A 28 -10.12 -22.65 15.84
CA THR A 28 -11.20 -23.36 16.59
C THR A 28 -11.35 -22.92 18.04
N ASP A 29 -10.25 -22.64 18.76
CA ASP A 29 -10.29 -22.23 20.16
C ASP A 29 -10.72 -20.75 20.28
N PRO A 30 -11.82 -20.42 20.99
CA PRO A 30 -12.21 -19.03 21.26
C PRO A 30 -11.31 -18.30 22.25
N GLU A 31 -10.49 -18.99 23.06
CA GLU A 31 -9.56 -18.37 24.01
C GLU A 31 -8.24 -17.96 23.32
N ARG A 32 -7.85 -18.64 22.23
CA ARG A 32 -6.80 -18.15 21.29
C ARG A 32 -7.29 -16.86 20.63
N GLY A 33 -6.38 -15.90 20.42
CA GLY A 33 -6.71 -14.60 19.80
C GLY A 33 -7.38 -14.69 18.42
N ASP A 34 -8.02 -13.59 18.02
CA ASP A 34 -8.77 -13.41 16.77
C ASP A 34 -7.94 -12.86 15.61
N LEU A 35 -6.65 -12.57 15.84
CA LEU A 35 -5.74 -11.96 14.89
C LEU A 35 -4.81 -13.03 14.28
N LEU A 36 -5.09 -13.46 13.05
CA LEU A 36 -4.38 -14.53 12.37
C LEU A 36 -3.35 -13.96 11.38
N PHE A 37 -2.24 -14.67 11.20
CA PHE A 37 -1.14 -14.30 10.31
C PHE A 37 -0.72 -15.48 9.44
N GLY A 38 -0.18 -15.18 8.26
CA GLY A 38 0.58 -16.13 7.46
C GLY A 38 0.38 -15.98 5.97
N ASP A 39 0.64 -17.05 5.24
CA ASP A 39 0.28 -17.16 3.84
C ASP A 39 -1.26 -17.13 3.65
N MET A 40 -1.72 -16.99 2.42
CA MET A 40 -3.17 -17.02 2.14
C MET A 40 -3.71 -18.45 2.18
N CYS A 41 -2.94 -19.42 1.67
CA CYS A 41 -3.42 -20.76 1.37
C CYS A 41 -3.52 -21.67 2.60
N GLY A 42 -2.48 -21.71 3.45
CA GLY A 42 -2.53 -22.36 4.76
C GLY A 42 -3.65 -21.80 5.63
N THR A 43 -3.86 -20.48 5.59
CA THR A 43 -4.97 -19.81 6.27
C THR A 43 -6.34 -20.27 5.76
N VAL A 44 -6.57 -20.24 4.44
CA VAL A 44 -7.83 -20.67 3.81
C VAL A 44 -8.08 -22.17 4.03
N ALA A 45 -7.03 -23.00 3.95
CA ALA A 45 -7.10 -24.43 4.21
C ALA A 45 -7.44 -24.74 5.68
N ALA A 46 -6.79 -24.08 6.64
CA ALA A 46 -7.11 -24.23 8.07
C ALA A 46 -8.56 -23.82 8.37
N PHE A 47 -8.97 -22.67 7.86
CA PHE A 47 -10.33 -22.16 8.00
C PHE A 47 -11.36 -23.16 7.45
N THR A 48 -11.11 -23.73 6.28
CA THR A 48 -12.00 -24.72 5.64
C THR A 48 -11.99 -26.05 6.39
N MET A 49 -10.83 -26.57 6.78
CA MET A 49 -10.68 -27.81 7.57
C MET A 49 -11.40 -27.74 8.92
N THR A 50 -11.45 -26.56 9.54
CA THR A 50 -12.09 -26.31 10.84
C THR A 50 -13.58 -25.94 10.73
N GLY A 51 -14.16 -25.99 9.52
CA GLY A 51 -15.57 -25.69 9.28
C GLY A 51 -15.92 -24.21 9.41
N GLY A 52 -14.92 -23.32 9.33
CA GLY A 52 -15.07 -21.87 9.33
C GLY A 52 -15.61 -21.27 10.63
N VAL A 53 -15.54 -22.00 11.75
CA VAL A 53 -16.35 -21.73 12.96
C VAL A 53 -15.98 -20.46 13.72
N LYS A 54 -14.71 -20.02 13.65
CA LYS A 54 -14.20 -18.90 14.46
C LYS A 54 -14.21 -17.57 13.71
N VAL A 55 -14.76 -16.53 14.36
CA VAL A 55 -14.69 -15.15 13.89
C VAL A 55 -13.27 -14.61 14.08
N HIS A 56 -12.67 -14.06 13.02
CA HIS A 56 -11.27 -13.62 13.04
C HIS A 56 -10.98 -12.52 11.99
N LEU A 57 -9.80 -11.92 12.11
CA LEU A 57 -9.20 -10.95 11.21
C LEU A 57 -7.86 -11.52 10.73
N TYR A 58 -7.58 -11.46 9.43
CA TYR A 58 -6.33 -11.97 8.85
C TYR A 58 -5.38 -10.82 8.42
N MET A 59 -4.13 -10.92 8.85
CA MET A 59 -3.04 -9.99 8.55
C MET A 59 -2.16 -10.62 7.46
N GLY A 60 -2.27 -10.09 6.25
CA GLY A 60 -1.84 -10.74 5.02
C GLY A 60 -0.33 -10.77 4.78
N GLY A 61 0.17 -11.95 4.43
CA GLY A 61 1.54 -12.21 3.98
C GLY A 61 2.42 -12.86 5.05
N GLU A 62 3.22 -13.86 4.67
CA GLU A 62 4.27 -14.43 5.54
C GLU A 62 5.28 -13.36 5.97
N GLU A 63 5.60 -12.46 5.04
CA GLU A 63 6.37 -11.24 5.30
C GLU A 63 5.57 -10.05 4.75
N TRP A 64 5.56 -8.94 5.51
CA TRP A 64 4.89 -7.70 5.12
C TRP A 64 5.74 -6.93 4.10
N ASP A 65 5.81 -7.46 2.88
CA ASP A 65 6.61 -6.88 1.82
C ASP A 65 6.04 -5.53 1.36
N SER A 66 6.95 -4.57 1.25
CA SER A 66 6.69 -3.23 0.75
C SER A 66 6.48 -3.18 -0.77
N ASN A 67 6.82 -4.24 -1.51
CA ASN A 67 6.68 -4.30 -2.96
C ASN A 67 5.35 -4.95 -3.37
N TRP A 68 5.02 -6.14 -2.86
CA TRP A 68 3.77 -6.85 -3.16
C TRP A 68 3.07 -7.34 -1.88
N GLY A 69 1.74 -7.26 -1.85
CA GLY A 69 0.90 -7.85 -0.80
C GLY A 69 0.16 -9.10 -1.28
N SER A 70 -0.60 -9.73 -0.39
CA SER A 70 -1.27 -11.04 -0.59
C SER A 70 -2.27 -11.12 -1.75
N PHE A 71 -2.56 -10.00 -2.39
CA PHE A 71 -3.45 -9.89 -3.55
C PHE A 71 -2.85 -9.07 -4.71
N SER A 72 -1.61 -8.60 -4.62
CA SER A 72 -0.94 -7.82 -5.68
C SER A 72 -0.68 -8.66 -6.93
N THR A 73 -1.02 -8.15 -8.12
CA THR A 73 -0.73 -8.82 -9.40
C THR A 73 0.07 -7.91 -10.32
N HIS A 74 0.75 -8.47 -11.32
CA HIS A 74 1.43 -7.68 -12.33
C HIS A 74 0.42 -6.79 -13.07
N VAL A 75 0.65 -5.48 -13.06
CA VAL A 75 -0.07 -4.51 -13.89
C VAL A 75 0.85 -4.09 -15.04
N PRO A 76 0.56 -4.50 -16.29
CA PRO A 76 1.44 -4.29 -17.44
C PRO A 76 1.91 -2.85 -17.62
N GLY A 77 3.23 -2.67 -17.60
CA GLY A 77 3.89 -1.36 -17.77
C GLY A 77 3.83 -0.45 -16.53
N ARG A 78 3.54 -1.00 -15.34
CA ARG A 78 3.42 -0.22 -14.09
C ARG A 78 4.10 -0.85 -12.88
N THR A 79 3.91 -2.14 -12.63
CA THR A 79 4.57 -2.87 -11.54
C THR A 79 5.74 -3.69 -12.07
N GLU A 80 6.47 -4.36 -11.19
CA GLU A 80 7.31 -5.50 -11.60
C GLU A 80 6.42 -6.66 -12.10
N ASP A 81 7.00 -7.64 -12.82
CA ASP A 81 6.30 -8.85 -13.23
C ASP A 81 6.74 -10.06 -12.38
N TRP A 82 6.00 -10.29 -11.29
CA TRP A 82 6.10 -11.52 -10.47
C TRP A 82 4.90 -12.45 -10.74
N GLY A 83 4.31 -12.37 -11.93
CA GLY A 83 3.17 -13.20 -12.34
C GLY A 83 1.82 -12.75 -11.76
N SER A 84 0.96 -13.73 -11.45
CA SER A 84 -0.38 -13.52 -10.90
C SER A 84 -0.62 -14.47 -9.72
N TRP A 85 -1.29 -14.00 -8.66
CA TRP A 85 -1.62 -14.84 -7.49
C TRP A 85 -2.43 -16.10 -7.83
N GLU A 86 -3.22 -16.10 -8.90
CA GLU A 86 -3.88 -17.32 -9.39
C GLU A 86 -2.90 -18.46 -9.75
N VAL A 87 -1.62 -18.18 -10.00
CA VAL A 87 -0.59 -19.20 -10.23
C VAL A 87 0.01 -19.62 -8.90
N HIS A 88 0.55 -18.66 -8.13
CA HIS A 88 1.13 -18.89 -6.81
C HIS A 88 0.19 -19.67 -5.88
N TRP A 89 -1.07 -19.27 -5.73
CA TRP A 89 -2.04 -19.98 -4.89
C TRP A 89 -2.31 -21.42 -5.35
N ARG A 90 -2.26 -21.72 -6.66
CA ARG A 90 -2.40 -23.10 -7.16
C ARG A 90 -1.14 -23.94 -6.97
N GLU A 91 0.03 -23.30 -6.89
CA GLU A 91 1.29 -23.93 -6.50
C GLU A 91 1.33 -24.16 -4.97
N ASP A 92 0.75 -23.26 -4.18
CA ASP A 92 0.56 -23.37 -2.72
C ASP A 92 -0.58 -24.33 -2.31
N GLY A 93 -1.53 -24.63 -3.21
CA GLY A 93 -2.54 -25.69 -3.05
C GLY A 93 -4.01 -25.26 -2.94
N CYS A 94 -4.38 -24.03 -3.30
CA CYS A 94 -5.77 -23.55 -3.35
C CYS A 94 -6.23 -23.16 -4.75
N GLU A 95 -7.53 -23.29 -5.01
CA GLU A 95 -8.19 -22.72 -6.17
C GLU A 95 -8.83 -21.36 -5.86
N LEU A 96 -9.15 -20.60 -6.90
CA LEU A 96 -9.72 -19.26 -6.75
C LEU A 96 -11.09 -19.26 -6.03
N ASP A 97 -11.86 -20.35 -6.16
CA ASP A 97 -13.15 -20.51 -5.48
C ASP A 97 -12.98 -20.63 -3.95
N ASP A 98 -11.87 -21.20 -3.46
CA ASP A 98 -11.58 -21.30 -2.02
C ASP A 98 -11.32 -19.90 -1.42
N ILE A 99 -10.60 -19.06 -2.17
CA ILE A 99 -10.31 -17.67 -1.79
C ILE A 99 -11.61 -16.85 -1.72
N TRP A 100 -12.50 -16.98 -2.72
CA TRP A 100 -13.80 -16.30 -2.69
C TRP A 100 -14.71 -16.83 -1.58
N HIS A 101 -14.73 -18.14 -1.34
CA HIS A 101 -15.47 -18.73 -0.23
C HIS A 101 -15.05 -18.12 1.12
N TYR A 102 -13.74 -18.01 1.35
CA TYR A 102 -13.18 -17.38 2.54
C TYR A 102 -13.50 -15.88 2.62
N LEU A 103 -13.31 -15.13 1.52
CA LEU A 103 -13.61 -13.69 1.43
C LEU A 103 -15.06 -13.38 1.79
N ASP A 104 -16.02 -14.11 1.22
CA ASP A 104 -17.46 -13.90 1.48
C ASP A 104 -17.87 -14.36 2.90
N HIS A 105 -17.22 -15.37 3.48
CA HIS A 105 -17.69 -16.02 4.71
C HIS A 105 -17.88 -15.06 5.89
N ALA A 106 -19.04 -15.14 6.56
CA ALA A 106 -19.44 -14.18 7.61
C ALA A 106 -18.46 -14.09 8.81
N ASN A 107 -17.71 -15.16 9.08
CA ASN A 107 -16.73 -15.22 10.17
C ASN A 107 -15.34 -14.66 9.81
N LEU A 108 -15.06 -14.35 8.54
CA LEU A 108 -13.94 -13.46 8.21
C LEU A 108 -14.42 -12.02 8.38
N SER A 109 -13.87 -11.29 9.34
CA SER A 109 -14.20 -9.89 9.61
C SER A 109 -13.54 -8.94 8.61
N ALA A 110 -12.22 -9.08 8.43
CA ALA A 110 -11.41 -8.25 7.53
C ALA A 110 -10.06 -8.92 7.18
N ILE A 111 -9.47 -8.50 6.07
CA ILE A 111 -8.08 -8.74 5.70
C ILE A 111 -7.37 -7.39 5.59
N PHE A 112 -6.21 -7.28 6.25
CA PHE A 112 -5.30 -6.15 6.11
C PHE A 112 -4.00 -6.64 5.48
N THR A 113 -3.63 -6.08 4.33
CA THR A 113 -2.42 -6.44 3.55
C THR A 113 -1.67 -5.17 3.15
N THR A 114 -0.46 -5.28 2.62
CA THR A 114 0.20 -4.17 1.90
C THR A 114 -0.33 -4.06 0.46
N GLN A 115 0.00 -2.94 -0.20
CA GLN A 115 -0.02 -2.78 -1.67
C GLN A 115 -1.38 -2.95 -2.36
N HIS A 116 -1.38 -2.99 -3.70
CA HIS A 116 -2.58 -3.10 -4.55
C HIS A 116 -3.15 -4.52 -4.57
N GLN A 117 -4.43 -4.65 -4.96
CA GLN A 117 -5.09 -5.95 -5.14
C GLN A 117 -5.49 -6.19 -6.59
N TRP A 118 -5.58 -7.46 -7.02
CA TRP A 118 -6.18 -7.81 -8.31
C TRP A 118 -7.71 -7.74 -8.29
N LEU A 119 -8.31 -7.73 -7.09
CA LEU A 119 -9.74 -7.74 -6.80
C LEU A 119 -10.21 -6.47 -6.07
N ASP A 120 -11.52 -6.21 -6.07
CA ASP A 120 -12.19 -5.24 -5.21
C ASP A 120 -13.19 -6.01 -4.31
N HIS A 121 -13.07 -5.87 -2.99
CA HIS A 121 -13.88 -6.59 -2.01
C HIS A 121 -13.93 -5.83 -0.67
N PRO A 122 -15.11 -5.59 -0.07
CA PRO A 122 -15.30 -4.67 1.06
C PRO A 122 -14.63 -5.09 2.38
N LYS A 123 -14.05 -6.29 2.47
CA LYS A 123 -13.27 -6.74 3.63
C LYS A 123 -11.75 -6.59 3.46
N VAL A 124 -11.24 -6.22 2.28
CA VAL A 124 -9.80 -6.21 1.98
C VAL A 124 -9.27 -4.78 1.96
N PHE A 125 -8.33 -4.49 2.87
CA PHE A 125 -7.76 -3.15 3.07
C PHE A 125 -6.26 -3.15 2.82
N SER A 126 -5.76 -2.15 2.09
CA SER A 126 -4.33 -1.88 2.00
C SER A 126 -3.88 -0.99 3.16
N VAL A 127 -3.00 -1.49 4.01
CA VAL A 127 -2.26 -0.68 4.96
C VAL A 127 -1.17 0.09 4.19
N PRO A 128 -0.96 1.39 4.46
CA PRO A 128 0.10 2.19 3.88
C PRO A 128 1.50 1.60 4.06
N LEU A 129 2.37 1.81 3.08
CA LEU A 129 3.82 1.63 3.30
C LEU A 129 4.39 2.59 4.35
N GLY A 130 3.73 3.72 4.58
CA GLY A 130 4.28 4.80 5.41
C GLY A 130 5.44 5.50 4.71
N GLN A 131 6.47 5.89 5.47
CA GLN A 131 7.60 6.69 4.99
C GLN A 131 8.90 5.86 4.98
N GLN A 132 9.81 6.12 4.04
CA GLN A 132 11.19 5.64 4.08
C GLN A 132 12.10 6.76 4.57
N ALA A 133 12.10 7.90 3.86
CA ALA A 133 12.69 9.13 4.36
C ALA A 133 11.90 9.66 5.56
N ASN A 134 12.56 10.35 6.49
CA ASN A 134 11.96 10.72 7.77
C ASN A 134 11.09 11.99 7.68
N ALA A 135 10.09 11.98 6.81
CA ALA A 135 9.13 13.07 6.58
C ALA A 135 8.49 13.56 7.89
N ALA A 136 8.16 12.67 8.82
CA ALA A 136 7.61 13.02 10.12
C ALA A 136 8.62 13.79 11.02
N LYS A 137 9.93 13.53 10.91
CA LYS A 137 10.99 14.32 11.54
C LYS A 137 11.09 15.68 10.87
N ALA A 138 11.17 15.72 9.53
CA ALA A 138 11.23 16.97 8.76
C ALA A 138 10.03 17.90 9.01
N LEU A 139 8.81 17.37 9.12
CA LEU A 139 7.59 18.14 9.46
C LEU A 139 7.72 18.91 10.79
N ARG A 140 8.56 18.42 11.71
CA ARG A 140 8.81 19.04 13.03
C ARG A 140 10.05 19.94 13.07
N THR A 141 10.93 19.89 12.07
CA THR A 141 12.25 20.55 12.10
C THR A 141 12.55 21.48 10.92
N MET A 142 11.89 21.28 9.78
CA MET A 142 12.01 22.15 8.61
C MET A 142 10.96 23.29 8.67
N PRO A 143 11.29 24.50 8.19
CA PRO A 143 10.30 25.55 8.05
C PRO A 143 9.30 25.20 6.94
N ILE A 144 8.00 25.36 7.23
CA ILE A 144 6.96 25.34 6.20
C ILE A 144 6.98 26.70 5.51
N SER A 145 7.39 26.73 4.24
CA SER A 145 7.37 27.91 3.38
C SER A 145 6.11 27.97 2.51
N ASP A 146 5.92 29.10 1.83
CA ASP A 146 5.16 29.07 0.58
C ASP A 146 5.83 28.10 -0.41
N ARG A 147 5.02 27.41 -1.21
CA ARG A 147 5.48 26.40 -2.17
C ARG A 147 5.71 27.06 -3.52
N GLU A 148 6.96 27.24 -3.91
CA GLU A 148 7.32 27.88 -5.18
C GLU A 148 7.22 26.90 -6.36
N ASN A 149 7.69 25.66 -6.18
CA ASN A 149 7.70 24.68 -7.26
C ASN A 149 6.30 24.10 -7.54
N LEU A 150 5.90 24.02 -8.81
CA LEU A 150 4.61 23.45 -9.21
C LEU A 150 4.60 21.92 -9.11
N LEU A 151 5.65 21.23 -9.57
CA LEU A 151 5.70 19.77 -9.60
C LEU A 151 7.11 19.27 -9.26
N LEU A 152 7.21 18.40 -8.26
CA LEU A 152 8.38 17.57 -8.05
C LEU A 152 8.28 16.27 -8.85
N ILE A 153 9.31 15.98 -9.64
CA ILE A 153 9.59 14.63 -10.11
C ILE A 153 10.85 14.17 -9.38
N ASN A 154 10.71 13.24 -8.44
CA ASN A 154 11.83 12.53 -7.82
C ASN A 154 11.52 11.03 -7.86
N VAL A 155 12.10 10.36 -8.85
CA VAL A 155 11.76 8.98 -9.26
C VAL A 155 13.01 8.24 -9.74
N ARG A 156 13.34 7.08 -9.17
CA ARG A 156 14.37 6.19 -9.75
C ARG A 156 13.93 5.68 -11.11
N GLY A 157 14.77 5.85 -12.15
CA GLY A 157 14.50 5.34 -13.48
C GLY A 157 14.41 3.81 -13.51
N THR A 158 13.35 3.27 -14.13
CA THR A 158 13.13 1.84 -14.41
C THR A 158 12.34 1.73 -15.72
N PRO A 159 12.32 0.56 -16.41
CA PRO A 159 11.55 0.37 -17.64
C PRO A 159 10.07 0.78 -17.54
N THR A 160 9.47 0.63 -16.35
CA THR A 160 8.10 1.07 -16.03
C THR A 160 7.97 2.58 -15.81
N ARG A 161 8.95 3.22 -15.17
CA ARG A 161 8.85 4.62 -14.70
C ARG A 161 9.48 5.65 -15.63
N THR A 162 10.51 5.29 -16.40
CA THR A 162 11.19 6.21 -17.33
C THR A 162 10.23 6.77 -18.39
N PRO A 163 9.39 5.97 -19.08
CA PRO A 163 8.45 6.50 -20.08
C PRO A 163 7.41 7.46 -19.48
N ILE A 164 7.00 7.22 -18.24
CA ILE A 164 6.09 8.11 -17.49
C ILE A 164 6.77 9.46 -17.22
N VAL A 165 7.99 9.43 -16.70
CA VAL A 165 8.79 10.64 -16.41
C VAL A 165 9.07 11.44 -17.69
N GLU A 166 9.46 10.78 -18.78
CA GLU A 166 9.71 11.41 -20.08
C GLU A 166 8.45 12.07 -20.65
N ARG A 167 7.29 11.41 -20.56
CA ARG A 167 5.99 11.99 -20.94
C ARG A 167 5.67 13.24 -20.12
N VAL A 168 5.77 13.18 -18.79
CA VAL A 168 5.41 14.32 -17.93
C VAL A 168 6.39 15.49 -18.11
N VAL A 169 7.69 15.23 -18.29
CA VAL A 169 8.66 16.27 -18.65
C VAL A 169 8.32 16.91 -20.01
N SER A 170 7.91 16.11 -20.99
CA SER A 170 7.45 16.61 -22.30
C SER A 170 6.17 17.43 -22.22
N ASN A 171 5.26 17.15 -21.28
CA ASN A 171 4.03 17.91 -21.06
C ASN A 171 4.27 19.30 -20.42
N PHE A 172 5.50 19.59 -19.99
CA PHE A 172 5.95 20.84 -19.40
C PHE A 172 6.99 21.55 -20.29
N ASP A 173 7.06 21.20 -21.58
CA ASP A 173 8.04 21.73 -22.56
C ASP A 173 9.51 21.59 -22.12
N GLY A 174 9.82 20.64 -21.23
CA GLY A 174 11.16 20.47 -20.64
C GLY A 174 11.52 21.49 -19.55
N ALA A 175 10.58 22.30 -19.06
CA ALA A 175 10.80 23.27 -17.99
C ALA A 175 11.02 22.64 -16.60
N ILE A 176 10.74 21.34 -16.44
CA ILE A 176 11.01 20.53 -15.24
C ILE A 176 11.91 19.35 -15.60
N LYS A 177 12.58 18.78 -14.60
CA LYS A 177 13.39 17.56 -14.73
C LYS A 177 13.13 16.59 -13.58
N ASN A 178 13.64 15.37 -13.71
CA ASN A 178 13.73 14.43 -12.59
C ASN A 178 14.90 14.85 -11.68
N GLU A 179 14.61 15.07 -10.40
CA GLU A 179 15.56 15.46 -9.35
C GLU A 179 16.09 14.26 -8.55
N TYR A 180 15.80 13.03 -8.99
CA TYR A 180 16.35 11.82 -8.38
C TYR A 180 17.86 11.71 -8.58
N VAL A 181 18.55 11.44 -7.48
CA VAL A 181 19.96 11.06 -7.42
C VAL A 181 20.06 9.68 -6.74
N GLU A 182 21.05 8.87 -7.13
CA GLU A 182 21.14 7.45 -6.76
C GLU A 182 22.21 7.17 -5.69
N GLY A 183 21.91 6.25 -4.77
CA GLY A 183 22.92 5.64 -3.88
C GLY A 183 23.05 6.26 -2.48
N TRP A 184 22.09 7.09 -2.09
CA TRP A 184 22.03 7.70 -0.77
C TRP A 184 21.82 6.72 0.40
N GLU A 185 22.01 7.25 1.61
CA GLU A 185 21.80 6.59 2.91
C GLU A 185 20.82 7.40 3.77
N ASP A 186 20.24 6.80 4.82
CA ASP A 186 19.36 7.49 5.77
C ASP A 186 20.12 8.58 6.57
N ASP A 187 19.43 9.67 6.90
CA ASP A 187 19.97 10.90 7.52
C ASP A 187 21.11 11.59 6.73
N SER A 188 21.26 11.26 5.44
CA SER A 188 22.23 11.89 4.53
C SER A 188 21.84 13.31 4.10
N PRO A 189 22.78 14.11 3.54
CA PRO A 189 22.49 15.43 3.01
C PRO A 189 21.45 15.44 1.87
N ASP A 190 21.27 14.30 1.21
CA ASP A 190 20.37 14.12 0.06
C ASP A 190 18.95 13.84 0.59
N GLU A 191 18.77 13.06 1.67
CA GLU A 191 17.47 12.93 2.33
C GLU A 191 16.98 14.32 2.76
N SER A 192 17.89 15.13 3.32
CA SER A 192 17.64 16.54 3.65
C SER A 192 17.31 17.41 2.42
N ASP A 193 17.83 17.10 1.23
CA ASP A 193 17.45 17.78 -0.02
C ASP A 193 16.10 17.30 -0.56
N TYR A 194 15.86 16.00 -0.65
CA TYR A 194 14.59 15.42 -1.06
C TYR A 194 13.41 15.87 -0.18
N LEU A 195 13.56 15.84 1.15
CA LEU A 195 12.53 16.33 2.06
C LEU A 195 12.32 17.86 1.94
N ARG A 196 13.36 18.62 1.56
CA ARG A 196 13.26 20.05 1.21
C ARG A 196 12.60 20.28 -0.16
N GLN A 197 12.83 19.41 -1.14
CA GLN A 197 12.12 19.43 -2.42
C GLN A 197 10.63 19.16 -2.18
N LEU A 198 10.28 18.24 -1.29
CA LEU A 198 8.88 17.97 -0.89
C LEU A 198 8.23 19.15 -0.16
N THR A 199 8.91 19.84 0.76
CA THR A 199 8.31 21.01 1.44
C THR A 199 8.09 22.21 0.52
N ASN A 200 8.93 22.41 -0.51
CA ASN A 200 8.79 23.52 -1.47
C ASN A 200 7.85 23.22 -2.66
N SER A 201 7.40 21.98 -2.86
CA SER A 201 6.65 21.58 -4.06
C SER A 201 5.14 21.45 -3.82
N LYS A 202 4.32 22.00 -4.72
CA LYS A 202 2.85 21.93 -4.68
C LYS A 202 2.34 20.51 -4.91
N PHE A 203 2.86 19.86 -5.96
CA PHE A 203 2.56 18.48 -6.32
C PHE A 203 3.83 17.62 -6.37
N VAL A 204 3.65 16.30 -6.28
CA VAL A 204 4.71 15.29 -6.41
C VAL A 204 4.26 14.18 -7.36
N LEU A 205 5.07 13.81 -8.34
CA LEU A 205 4.74 12.73 -9.27
C LEU A 205 5.03 11.36 -8.63
N CYS A 206 3.99 10.57 -8.39
CA CYS A 206 4.10 9.32 -7.61
C CYS A 206 3.79 8.05 -8.44
N PRO A 207 4.52 7.76 -9.55
CA PRO A 207 4.31 6.52 -10.30
C PRO A 207 4.65 5.28 -9.46
N SER A 208 3.95 4.18 -9.75
CA SER A 208 4.16 2.85 -9.19
C SER A 208 5.63 2.40 -9.29
N GLY A 209 6.10 1.67 -8.29
CA GLY A 209 7.43 1.07 -8.21
C GLY A 209 7.39 -0.40 -8.65
N MET A 210 7.86 -1.30 -7.77
CA MET A 210 7.61 -2.73 -7.92
C MET A 210 6.14 -3.07 -7.60
N GLY A 211 5.53 -2.34 -6.66
CA GLY A 211 4.08 -2.28 -6.40
C GLY A 211 3.45 -0.92 -6.75
N TRP A 212 2.16 -0.76 -6.47
CA TRP A 212 1.40 0.46 -6.78
C TRP A 212 1.57 1.58 -5.76
N ASP A 213 1.52 1.27 -4.45
CA ASP A 213 1.84 2.23 -3.39
C ASP A 213 3.35 2.48 -3.33
N THR A 214 3.75 3.68 -2.94
CA THR A 214 5.17 4.04 -2.74
C THR A 214 5.31 4.99 -1.56
N TYR A 215 6.39 4.85 -0.78
CA TYR A 215 6.68 5.72 0.38
C TYR A 215 6.53 7.22 0.08
N ARG A 216 6.93 7.62 -1.14
CA ARG A 216 6.86 9.00 -1.67
C ARG A 216 5.45 9.61 -1.65
N VAL A 217 4.39 8.79 -1.69
CA VAL A 217 3.00 9.25 -1.55
C VAL A 217 2.76 9.77 -0.14
N TRP A 218 3.10 8.96 0.85
CA TRP A 218 2.91 9.27 2.27
C TRP A 218 3.87 10.35 2.75
N GLU A 219 5.12 10.35 2.28
CA GLU A 219 6.10 11.41 2.52
C GLU A 219 5.62 12.77 1.99
N ALA A 220 5.06 12.80 0.77
CA ALA A 220 4.43 14.00 0.21
C ALA A 220 3.26 14.48 1.09
N LEU A 221 2.34 13.58 1.46
CA LEU A 221 1.18 13.90 2.30
C LEU A 221 1.58 14.40 3.70
N ILE A 222 2.57 13.75 4.34
CA ILE A 222 3.11 14.14 5.66
C ILE A 222 3.75 15.53 5.59
N LEU A 223 4.48 15.84 4.51
CA LEU A 223 5.06 17.17 4.30
C LEU A 223 4.12 18.17 3.62
N GLY A 224 2.82 17.84 3.46
CA GLY A 224 1.79 18.75 2.95
C GLY A 224 1.85 19.07 1.44
N ALA A 225 2.56 18.26 0.66
CA ALA A 225 2.52 18.27 -0.79
C ALA A 225 1.41 17.34 -1.31
N ILE A 226 0.91 17.58 -2.51
CA ILE A 226 -0.18 16.78 -3.11
C ILE A 226 0.43 15.70 -4.02
N PRO A 227 0.39 14.40 -3.66
CA PRO A 227 0.80 13.35 -4.58
C PRO A 227 -0.15 13.28 -5.79
N ILE A 228 0.43 13.07 -6.97
CA ILE A 228 -0.28 12.74 -8.20
C ILE A 228 -0.22 11.23 -8.38
N LEU A 229 -1.39 10.59 -8.40
CA LEU A 229 -1.56 9.16 -8.61
C LEU A 229 -2.41 8.87 -9.84
N GLU A 230 -2.09 7.79 -10.53
CA GLU A 230 -2.79 7.32 -11.72
C GLU A 230 -3.78 6.22 -11.38
N LYS A 231 -4.98 6.29 -11.97
CA LYS A 231 -6.03 5.26 -11.82
C LYS A 231 -5.80 4.04 -12.71
N TYR A 232 -5.33 4.22 -13.95
CA TYR A 232 -5.10 3.13 -14.89
C TYR A 232 -6.30 2.16 -15.07
N GLY A 233 -7.53 2.69 -14.90
CA GLY A 233 -8.78 1.91 -14.91
C GLY A 233 -9.10 1.10 -13.63
N ARG A 234 -8.19 1.05 -12.66
CA ARG A 234 -8.29 0.27 -11.41
C ARG A 234 -9.18 0.96 -10.36
N ARG A 235 -9.68 0.15 -9.40
CA ARG A 235 -10.57 0.55 -8.29
C ARG A 235 -10.47 -0.38 -7.05
N ASP A 236 -9.34 -1.06 -6.90
CA ASP A 236 -9.10 -2.01 -5.79
C ASP A 236 -9.02 -1.34 -4.42
N GLY A 237 -9.01 -2.15 -3.35
CA GLY A 237 -9.03 -1.69 -1.95
C GLY A 237 -7.99 -0.64 -1.58
N LEU A 238 -6.82 -0.64 -2.25
CA LEU A 238 -5.78 0.39 -2.11
C LEU A 238 -6.28 1.82 -2.34
N TYR A 239 -7.28 2.02 -3.21
CA TYR A 239 -7.82 3.35 -3.47
C TYR A 239 -8.51 3.93 -2.23
N SER A 240 -9.14 3.08 -1.40
CA SER A 240 -9.79 3.49 -0.15
C SER A 240 -8.81 3.96 0.92
N SER A 241 -7.55 3.51 0.87
CA SER A 241 -6.49 3.97 1.78
C SER A 241 -6.22 5.46 1.61
N TYR A 242 -6.39 5.98 0.39
CA TYR A 242 -6.26 7.40 0.06
C TYR A 242 -7.56 8.22 0.13
N ASP A 243 -8.71 7.61 0.43
CA ASP A 243 -9.97 8.36 0.61
C ASP A 243 -9.83 9.40 1.74
N ASP A 244 -10.51 10.53 1.59
CA ASP A 244 -10.41 11.69 2.48
C ASP A 244 -8.98 12.24 2.68
N LEU A 245 -8.05 12.00 1.75
CA LEU A 245 -6.72 12.64 1.72
C LEU A 245 -6.52 13.53 0.47
N PRO A 246 -5.63 14.54 0.52
CA PRO A 246 -5.37 15.45 -0.61
C PRO A 246 -4.50 14.79 -1.69
N VAL A 247 -5.13 13.96 -2.54
CA VAL A 247 -4.50 13.29 -3.70
C VAL A 247 -5.08 13.82 -5.01
N LEU A 248 -4.22 14.09 -6.01
CA LEU A 248 -4.64 14.34 -7.38
C LEU A 248 -4.66 13.03 -8.18
N TRP A 249 -5.87 12.56 -8.48
CA TRP A 249 -6.07 11.36 -9.30
C TRP A 249 -6.24 11.67 -10.79
N VAL A 250 -5.30 11.22 -11.62
CA VAL A 250 -5.39 11.24 -13.11
C VAL A 250 -5.85 9.90 -13.67
N GLY A 251 -6.37 9.87 -14.90
CA GLY A 251 -6.68 8.64 -15.62
C GLY A 251 -5.40 7.93 -16.07
N LEU A 252 -4.57 8.65 -16.82
CA LEU A 252 -3.19 8.34 -17.20
C LEU A 252 -2.24 9.49 -16.86
N TYR A 253 -0.96 9.20 -16.58
CA TYR A 253 0.05 10.24 -16.35
C TYR A 253 0.28 11.17 -17.55
N ASP A 254 -0.07 10.75 -18.77
CA ASP A 254 -0.13 11.58 -19.98
C ASP A 254 -1.03 12.83 -19.83
N GLU A 255 -1.95 12.86 -18.86
CA GLU A 255 -2.83 14.00 -18.55
C GLU A 255 -2.12 15.12 -17.74
N VAL A 256 -0.99 14.81 -17.08
CA VAL A 256 -0.32 15.72 -16.15
C VAL A 256 0.34 16.87 -16.91
N THR A 257 -0.21 18.08 -16.77
CA THR A 257 0.20 19.30 -17.46
C THR A 257 0.18 20.50 -16.50
N PRO A 258 0.90 21.60 -16.77
CA PRO A 258 0.89 22.80 -15.92
C PRO A 258 -0.54 23.31 -15.65
N SER A 259 -1.37 23.42 -16.70
CA SER A 259 -2.74 23.91 -16.59
C SER A 259 -3.68 23.00 -15.78
N LEU A 260 -3.42 21.69 -15.72
CA LEU A 260 -4.17 20.79 -14.83
C LEU A 260 -3.80 21.07 -13.37
N LEU A 261 -2.50 21.17 -13.08
CA LEU A 261 -2.01 21.37 -11.72
C LEU A 261 -2.41 22.74 -11.16
N GLU A 262 -2.27 23.81 -11.95
CA GLU A 262 -2.72 25.16 -11.58
C GLU A 262 -4.24 25.24 -11.36
N GLY A 263 -5.02 24.47 -12.12
CA GLY A 263 -6.48 24.39 -11.96
C GLY A 263 -6.92 23.60 -10.73
N GLU A 264 -6.28 22.46 -10.43
CA GLU A 264 -6.66 21.61 -9.30
C GLU A 264 -6.07 22.06 -7.95
N TYR A 265 -4.93 22.75 -7.92
CA TYR A 265 -4.30 23.21 -6.67
C TYR A 265 -5.26 23.99 -5.75
N PRO A 266 -5.95 25.07 -6.20
CA PRO A 266 -6.90 25.77 -5.34
C PRO A 266 -8.14 24.93 -5.00
N ARG A 267 -8.52 23.95 -5.83
CA ARG A 267 -9.67 23.07 -5.60
C ARG A 267 -9.39 22.08 -4.49
N ILE A 268 -8.19 21.50 -4.47
CA ILE A 268 -7.71 20.61 -3.41
C ILE A 268 -7.52 21.42 -2.11
N LEU A 269 -6.83 22.57 -2.16
CA LEU A 269 -6.67 23.43 -0.97
C LEU A 269 -8.01 23.94 -0.38
N SER A 270 -9.04 24.18 -1.21
CA SER A 270 -10.37 24.58 -0.71
C SER A 270 -11.04 23.55 0.22
N LYS A 271 -10.56 22.29 0.19
CA LYS A 271 -11.02 21.19 1.05
C LYS A 271 -10.10 20.89 2.23
N ALA A 272 -9.07 21.71 2.50
CA ALA A 272 -8.06 21.43 3.53
C ALA A 272 -8.65 21.02 4.90
N MET A 273 -9.75 21.64 5.33
CA MET A 273 -10.43 21.36 6.60
C MET A 273 -11.37 20.13 6.57
N GLN A 274 -11.42 19.38 5.46
CA GLN A 274 -12.27 18.20 5.26
C GLN A 274 -11.44 16.89 5.21
N TYR A 275 -10.12 16.99 5.06
CA TYR A 275 -9.24 15.84 4.92
C TYR A 275 -8.89 15.20 6.27
N LYS A 276 -8.86 13.87 6.30
CA LYS A 276 -8.58 13.02 7.46
C LYS A 276 -7.10 12.74 7.63
N PHE A 277 -6.34 13.78 7.95
CA PHE A 277 -4.88 13.68 8.14
C PHE A 277 -4.46 12.69 9.26
N GLU A 278 -5.37 12.28 10.14
CA GLU A 278 -5.16 11.20 11.10
C GLU A 278 -4.78 9.86 10.43
N LYS A 279 -5.20 9.61 9.18
CA LYS A 279 -4.77 8.47 8.35
C LYS A 279 -3.25 8.40 8.14
N LEU A 280 -2.52 9.50 8.32
CA LEU A 280 -1.06 9.55 8.23
C LEU A 280 -0.35 9.07 9.52
N THR A 281 -1.10 8.51 10.48
CA THR A 281 -0.58 8.00 11.76
C THR A 281 -0.81 6.51 11.91
N ASN A 282 0.16 5.78 12.45
CA ASN A 282 0.03 4.36 12.76
C ASN A 282 -1.17 4.08 13.68
N GLN A 283 -1.50 5.01 14.59
CA GLN A 283 -2.61 4.85 15.53
C GLN A 283 -3.95 4.71 14.80
N TRP A 284 -4.21 5.48 13.74
CA TRP A 284 -5.46 5.38 12.98
C TRP A 284 -5.63 3.99 12.34
N TRP A 285 -4.55 3.42 11.80
CA TRP A 285 -4.58 2.07 11.22
C TRP A 285 -4.70 0.98 12.29
N ILE A 286 -4.06 1.15 13.45
CA ILE A 286 -4.23 0.28 14.62
C ILE A 286 -5.69 0.32 15.12
N ASP A 287 -6.30 1.50 15.19
CA ASP A 287 -7.69 1.69 15.62
C ASP A 287 -8.68 1.10 14.59
N LEU A 288 -8.40 1.25 13.29
CA LEU A 288 -9.17 0.62 12.22
C LEU A 288 -9.10 -0.92 12.29
N ILE A 289 -7.90 -1.49 12.43
CA ILE A 289 -7.71 -2.94 12.59
C ILE A 289 -8.49 -3.43 13.83
N ASN A 290 -8.33 -2.77 14.99
CA ASN A 290 -9.05 -3.11 16.21
C ASN A 290 -10.58 -2.90 16.11
N SER A 291 -11.10 -2.18 15.11
CA SER A 291 -12.54 -2.03 14.88
C SER A 291 -13.21 -3.27 14.26
N TYR A 292 -12.43 -4.11 13.56
CA TYR A 292 -12.87 -5.40 12.99
C TYR A 292 -12.60 -6.60 13.90
N ARG A 293 -11.97 -6.38 15.05
CA ARG A 293 -11.63 -7.44 16.01
C ARG A 293 -12.79 -7.82 16.93
N VAL A 294 -12.78 -9.07 17.37
CA VAL A 294 -13.69 -9.60 18.38
C VAL A 294 -13.37 -8.96 19.74
N LYS A 295 -14.40 -8.75 20.57
CA LYS A 295 -14.33 -8.04 21.87
C LYS A 295 -14.80 -8.90 23.02
#